data_AF-A0A6G3Y089-F1
#
_entry.id   AF-A0A6G3Y089-F1
#
_cell.length_a   1.000
_cell.length_b   1.000
_cell.length_c   1.000
_cell.angle_alpha   90.00
_cell.angle_beta   90.00
_cell.angle_gamma   90.00
#
_symmetry.space_group_name_H-M   'P 1'
#
loop_
_entity.id
_entity.type
_entity.pdbx_description
1 polymer ?
#
loop_
_entity_poly.entity_id
_entity_poly.type
_entity_poly.pdbx_seq_one_letter_code
_entity_poly.pdbx_strand_id
1 'polypeptide(L)'
;EGVSMRVWQAVNPVNGLAYGYGGLKLIRRSALREMGQAVDVLAALPGRIEFAQQIAGVTRFDQSPFHAWKAGFRECAMLARGSEYGMADDCSRQRMEAWANSRNGEFAPYAAAGAREGVAFARAFARTSGRFDHLNDPTWLRARFAAAHGDQAVAG
;
A
#
# COMPACT_ATOMS: atom_id res chain seq x y z
N GLU A 1 -26.16 -13.28 2.26
CA GLU A 1 -25.03 -12.50 1.70
C GLU A 1 -23.81 -13.38 1.55
N GLY A 2 -23.20 -13.41 0.36
CA GLY A 2 -22.07 -14.27 0.07
C GLY A 2 -20.73 -13.53 0.17
N VAL A 3 -19.65 -14.28 0.38
CA VAL A 3 -18.26 -13.79 0.38
C VAL A 3 -17.90 -13.18 -0.98
N SER A 4 -17.71 -11.86 -1.06
CA SER A 4 -17.38 -11.19 -2.33
C SER A 4 -15.90 -11.25 -2.64
N MET A 5 -15.07 -11.30 -1.60
CA MET A 5 -13.62 -11.40 -1.73
C MET A 5 -13.00 -12.25 -0.62
N ARG A 6 -11.98 -13.03 -0.98
CA ARG A 6 -11.06 -13.67 -0.04
C ARG A 6 -9.66 -13.11 -0.21
N VAL A 7 -9.02 -12.75 0.89
CA VAL A 7 -7.67 -12.16 0.93
C VAL A 7 -6.74 -13.09 1.68
N TRP A 8 -5.61 -13.44 1.07
CA TRP A 8 -4.49 -14.09 1.73
C TRP A 8 -3.38 -13.08 1.95
N GLN A 9 -2.77 -13.13 3.14
CA GLN A 9 -1.67 -12.25 3.48
C GLN A 9 -0.40 -12.63 2.70
N ALA A 10 0.47 -11.65 2.49
CA ALA A 10 1.83 -11.89 2.04
C ALA A 10 2.82 -11.29 3.05
N VAL A 11 4.01 -11.88 3.11
CA VAL A 11 5.13 -11.35 3.88
C VAL A 11 5.70 -10.16 3.10
N ASN A 12 5.86 -9.04 3.81
CA ASN A 12 6.60 -7.91 3.31
C ASN A 12 8.12 -8.19 3.46
N PRO A 13 8.90 -8.17 2.36
CA PRO A 13 10.32 -8.52 2.39
C PRO A 13 11.18 -7.55 3.21
N VAL A 14 10.81 -6.26 3.33
CA VAL A 14 11.68 -5.24 3.95
C VAL A 14 11.47 -5.07 5.46
N ASN A 15 10.35 -5.57 6.01
CA ASN A 15 10.05 -5.54 7.45
C ASN A 15 9.61 -6.89 8.05
N GLY A 16 9.41 -7.94 7.25
CA GLY A 16 9.14 -9.32 7.70
C GLY A 16 7.72 -9.58 8.21
N LEU A 17 6.85 -8.57 8.24
CA LEU A 17 5.47 -8.69 8.72
C LEU A 17 4.55 -9.24 7.62
N ALA A 18 3.51 -9.99 8.01
CA ALA A 18 2.49 -10.51 7.10
C ALA A 18 1.18 -9.72 7.18
N TYR A 19 0.71 -9.20 6.03
CA TYR A 19 -0.58 -8.50 5.93
C TYR A 19 -1.07 -8.44 4.47
N GLY A 20 -2.17 -7.72 4.21
CA GLY A 20 -2.85 -7.72 2.91
C GLY A 20 -2.11 -6.98 1.78
N TYR A 21 -1.10 -6.16 2.08
CA TYR A 21 -0.29 -5.51 1.05
C TYR A 21 0.51 -6.57 0.28
N GLY A 22 0.41 -6.54 -1.05
CA GLY A 22 1.03 -7.55 -1.90
C GLY A 22 0.39 -8.95 -1.80
N GLY A 23 -0.63 -9.11 -0.96
CA GLY A 23 -1.36 -10.36 -0.77
C GLY A 23 -2.20 -10.78 -1.98
N LEU A 24 -2.56 -12.07 -2.01
CA LEU A 24 -3.41 -12.63 -3.04
C LEU A 24 -4.88 -12.33 -2.73
N LYS A 25 -5.65 -11.94 -3.75
CA LYS A 25 -7.06 -11.58 -3.62
C LYS A 25 -7.88 -12.37 -4.64
N LEU A 26 -8.84 -13.15 -4.16
CA LEU A 26 -9.84 -13.82 -4.99
C LEU A 26 -11.16 -13.07 -4.88
N ILE A 27 -11.60 -12.47 -5.98
CA ILE A 27 -12.80 -11.61 -6.02
C ILE A 27 -13.85 -12.28 -6.91
N ARG A 28 -15.11 -12.27 -6.47
CA ARG A 28 -16.22 -12.73 -7.32
C ARG A 28 -16.40 -11.80 -8.52
N ARG A 29 -16.53 -12.40 -9.70
CA ARG A 29 -16.75 -11.66 -10.96
C ARG A 29 -17.96 -10.73 -10.91
N SER A 30 -19.06 -11.13 -10.25
CA SER A 30 -20.26 -10.28 -10.12
C SER A 30 -19.96 -9.02 -9.31
N ALA A 31 -19.34 -9.18 -8.13
CA ALA A 31 -18.97 -8.06 -7.26
C ALA A 31 -18.02 -7.07 -7.96
N LEU A 32 -17.07 -7.58 -8.76
CA LEU A 32 -16.16 -6.72 -9.52
C LEU A 32 -16.89 -5.90 -10.61
N ARG A 33 -17.97 -6.42 -11.21
CA ARG A 33 -18.75 -5.72 -12.24
C ARG A 33 -19.65 -4.64 -11.68
N GLU A 34 -20.04 -4.77 -10.41
CA GLU A 34 -20.89 -3.83 -9.69
C GLU A 34 -20.07 -2.74 -8.97
N MET A 35 -18.74 -2.86 -8.99
CA MET A 35 -17.82 -1.96 -8.32
C MET A 35 -17.72 -0.60 -9.03
N GLY A 36 -17.81 0.49 -8.28
CA GLY A 36 -17.61 1.86 -8.78
C GLY A 36 -16.14 2.27 -8.91
N GLN A 37 -15.90 3.54 -9.24
CA GLN A 37 -14.56 4.15 -9.17
C GLN A 37 -14.21 4.41 -7.70
N ALA A 38 -13.12 3.84 -7.20
CA ALA A 38 -12.66 4.05 -5.84
C ALA A 38 -11.13 4.09 -5.77
N VAL A 39 -10.60 4.92 -4.87
CA VAL A 39 -9.17 4.99 -4.58
C VAL A 39 -8.68 3.68 -3.96
N ASP A 40 -9.46 3.14 -3.01
CA ASP A 40 -9.34 1.76 -2.55
C ASP A 40 -10.43 0.91 -3.21
N VAL A 41 -10.05 0.31 -4.33
CA VAL A 41 -10.86 -0.62 -5.14
C VAL A 41 -11.58 -1.66 -4.29
N LEU A 42 -10.98 -2.09 -3.20
CA LEU A 42 -11.50 -3.17 -2.38
C LEU A 42 -12.50 -2.73 -1.32
N ALA A 43 -12.39 -1.51 -0.81
CA ALA A 43 -13.36 -0.95 0.13
C ALA A 43 -14.71 -0.69 -0.56
N ALA A 44 -14.71 -0.53 -1.88
CA ALA A 44 -15.89 -0.34 -2.70
C ALA A 44 -16.58 -1.63 -3.17
N LEU A 45 -16.06 -2.83 -2.81
CA LEU A 45 -16.68 -4.09 -3.22
C LEU A 45 -17.92 -4.41 -2.37
N PRO A 46 -19.08 -4.69 -2.99
CA PRO A 46 -20.27 -5.11 -2.25
C PRO A 46 -20.06 -6.51 -1.64
N GLY A 47 -20.49 -6.72 -0.39
CA GLY A 47 -20.48 -8.02 0.29
C GLY A 47 -19.36 -8.20 1.33
N ARG A 48 -19.27 -9.41 1.91
CA ARG A 48 -18.32 -9.71 3.00
C ARG A 48 -16.94 -10.07 2.46
N ILE A 49 -15.90 -9.52 3.10
CA ILE A 49 -14.49 -9.85 2.90
C ILE A 49 -14.08 -10.92 3.90
N GLU A 50 -13.40 -11.97 3.44
CA GLU A 50 -12.80 -13.00 4.30
C GLU A 50 -11.27 -12.96 4.25
N PHE A 51 -10.64 -12.97 5.42
CA PHE A 51 -9.19 -13.11 5.55
C PHE A 51 -8.83 -14.58 5.76
N ALA A 52 -8.09 -15.15 4.82
CA ALA A 52 -7.58 -16.51 4.94
C ALA A 52 -6.41 -16.55 5.95
N GLN A 53 -6.34 -17.63 6.74
CA GLN A 53 -5.31 -17.83 7.76
C GLN A 53 -3.94 -18.18 7.17
N GLN A 54 -3.90 -18.61 5.90
CA GLN A 54 -2.67 -19.02 5.22
C GLN A 54 -1.97 -17.81 4.58
N ILE A 55 -0.65 -17.79 4.69
CA ILE A 55 0.21 -16.84 3.97
C ILE A 55 0.39 -17.34 2.53
N ALA A 56 0.09 -16.49 1.55
CA ALA A 56 0.20 -16.83 0.13
C ALA A 56 1.65 -16.81 -0.39
N GLY A 57 2.54 -16.06 0.25
CA GLY A 57 3.95 -15.97 -0.13
C GLY A 57 4.62 -14.70 0.34
N VAL A 58 5.70 -14.31 -0.34
CA VAL A 58 6.46 -13.08 -0.12
C VAL A 58 6.32 -12.19 -1.35
N THR A 59 5.90 -10.93 -1.18
CA THR A 59 5.78 -10.00 -2.31
C THR A 59 7.09 -9.26 -2.54
N ARG A 60 7.85 -9.67 -3.56
CA ARG A 60 9.11 -9.02 -3.95
C ARG A 60 8.86 -7.72 -4.73
N PHE A 61 8.38 -6.67 -4.05
CA PHE A 61 8.22 -5.35 -4.63
C PHE A 61 9.54 -4.54 -4.64
N ASP A 62 10.49 -4.95 -3.82
CA ASP A 62 11.81 -4.35 -3.63
C ASP A 62 12.79 -4.76 -4.74
N GLN A 63 12.42 -4.51 -6.00
CA GLN A 63 13.25 -4.86 -7.16
C GLN A 63 14.06 -3.67 -7.69
N SER A 64 13.69 -2.44 -7.31
CA SER A 64 14.46 -1.24 -7.60
C SER A 64 14.14 -0.12 -6.61
N PRO A 65 14.95 0.95 -6.56
CA PRO A 65 14.71 2.09 -5.66
C PRO A 65 13.28 2.65 -5.78
N PHE A 66 12.81 2.86 -7.01
CA PHE A 66 11.46 3.37 -7.27
C PHE A 66 10.38 2.40 -6.78
N HIS A 67 10.52 1.09 -7.03
CA HIS A 67 9.49 0.12 -6.62
C HIS A 67 9.41 -0.01 -5.10
N ALA A 68 10.55 -0.02 -4.41
CA ALA A 68 10.62 -0.04 -2.95
C ALA A 68 10.02 1.24 -2.33
N TRP A 69 10.41 2.42 -2.84
CA TRP A 69 9.86 3.69 -2.41
C TRP A 69 8.34 3.77 -2.64
N LYS A 70 7.87 3.41 -3.85
CA LYS A 70 6.45 3.43 -4.22
C LYS A 70 5.61 2.57 -3.28
N ALA A 71 6.13 1.40 -2.91
CA ALA A 71 5.47 0.48 -2.00
C ALA A 71 5.26 1.12 -0.62
N GLY A 72 6.33 1.61 0.01
CA GLY A 72 6.26 2.27 1.31
C GLY A 72 5.41 3.55 1.28
N PHE A 73 5.57 4.36 0.22
CA PHE A 73 4.82 5.61 0.04
C PHE A 73 3.31 5.39 -0.01
N ARG A 74 2.85 4.49 -0.87
CA ARG A 74 1.41 4.24 -1.05
C ARG A 74 0.79 3.62 0.20
N GLU A 75 1.45 2.62 0.79
CA GLU A 75 0.90 1.92 1.97
C GLU A 75 0.81 2.88 3.17
N CYS A 76 1.88 3.61 3.48
CA CYS A 76 1.86 4.53 4.61
C CYS A 76 0.98 5.77 4.40
N ALA A 77 0.81 6.24 3.16
CA ALA A 77 -0.16 7.29 2.85
C ALA A 77 -1.60 6.81 3.13
N MET A 78 -1.94 5.57 2.76
CA MET A 78 -3.26 5.00 3.03
C MET A 78 -3.47 4.70 4.51
N LEU A 79 -2.47 4.15 5.21
CA LEU A 79 -2.53 3.92 6.66
C LEU A 79 -2.73 5.22 7.44
N ALA A 80 -2.01 6.29 7.07
CA ALA A 80 -2.10 7.59 7.71
C ALA A 80 -3.40 8.35 7.39
N ARG A 81 -4.06 8.06 6.27
CA ARG A 81 -5.41 8.57 5.95
C ARG A 81 -6.49 7.97 6.87
N GLY A 82 -6.21 6.84 7.50
CA GLY A 82 -7.19 6.01 8.16
C GLY A 82 -7.62 4.88 7.23
N SER A 83 -7.37 3.63 7.64
CA SER A 83 -7.74 2.45 6.86
C SER A 83 -9.26 2.31 6.81
N GLU A 84 -9.83 2.25 5.61
CA GLU A 84 -11.26 1.99 5.38
C GLU A 84 -11.72 0.60 5.88
N TYR A 85 -10.80 -0.29 6.26
CA TYR A 85 -11.09 -1.62 6.84
C TYR A 85 -11.35 -1.64 8.34
N GLY A 86 -11.46 -0.50 9.03
CA GLY A 86 -11.73 -0.49 10.47
C GLY A 86 -10.60 -1.09 11.33
N MET A 87 -9.35 -1.02 10.85
CA MET A 87 -8.18 -1.37 11.65
C MET A 87 -8.06 -0.40 12.83
N ALA A 88 -7.87 -0.92 14.04
CA ALA A 88 -7.60 -0.09 15.20
C ALA A 88 -6.34 0.78 14.96
N ASP A 89 -6.40 2.05 15.38
CA ASP A 89 -5.36 3.06 15.14
C ASP A 89 -3.96 2.61 15.57
N ASP A 90 -3.86 1.85 16.66
CA ASP A 90 -2.60 1.31 17.16
C ASP A 90 -1.94 0.31 16.20
N CYS A 91 -2.73 -0.52 15.50
CA CYS A 91 -2.19 -1.45 14.51
C CYS A 91 -1.68 -0.70 13.27
N SER A 92 -2.36 0.38 12.88
CA SER A 92 -1.93 1.24 11.76
C SER A 92 -0.61 1.94 12.09
N ARG A 93 -0.47 2.46 13.32
CA ARG A 93 0.75 3.11 13.79
C ARG A 93 1.94 2.15 13.83
N GLN A 94 1.78 0.96 14.42
CA GLN A 94 2.83 -0.07 14.44
C GLN A 94 3.29 -0.45 13.03
N ARG A 95 2.35 -0.58 12.08
CA ARG A 95 2.69 -0.89 10.69
C ARG A 95 3.45 0.25 10.02
N MET A 96 3.03 1.51 10.22
CA MET A 96 3.77 2.66 9.72
C MET A 96 5.19 2.73 10.30
N GLU A 97 5.36 2.45 11.59
CA GLU A 97 6.68 2.37 12.24
C GLU A 97 7.55 1.26 11.65
N ALA A 98 6.98 0.07 11.38
CA ALA A 98 7.71 -1.02 10.75
C ALA A 98 8.19 -0.68 9.33
N TRP A 99 7.37 0.02 8.55
CA TRP A 99 7.77 0.53 7.24
C TRP A 99 8.86 1.60 7.33
N ALA A 100 8.71 2.58 8.22
CA ALA A 100 9.69 3.65 8.42
C ALA A 100 11.05 3.13 8.94
N ASN A 101 11.07 1.96 9.57
CA ASN A 101 12.25 1.28 10.09
C ASN A 101 12.69 0.08 9.23
N SER A 102 12.25 0.00 7.97
CA SER A 102 12.65 -1.07 7.04
C SER A 102 14.17 -1.14 6.91
N ARG A 103 14.73 -2.35 7.09
CA ARG A 103 16.18 -2.59 7.10
C ARG A 103 16.61 -3.81 6.28
N ASN A 104 15.66 -4.63 5.83
CA ASN A 104 15.98 -5.89 5.17
C ASN A 104 16.00 -5.72 3.65
N GLY A 105 17.15 -5.99 3.03
CA GLY A 105 17.33 -5.91 1.58
C GLY A 105 17.95 -4.59 1.11
N GLU A 106 18.51 -4.61 -0.10
CA GLU A 106 19.26 -3.51 -0.70
C GLU A 106 18.45 -2.21 -0.78
N PHE A 107 17.16 -2.32 -1.13
CA PHE A 107 16.28 -1.16 -1.32
C PHE A 107 15.45 -0.79 -0.09
N ALA A 108 15.70 -1.41 1.07
CA ALA A 108 15.00 -1.08 2.32
C ALA A 108 15.07 0.42 2.71
N PRO A 109 16.20 1.13 2.51
CA PRO A 109 16.26 2.57 2.77
C PRO A 109 15.25 3.38 1.94
N TYR A 110 15.02 2.98 0.68
CA TYR A 110 14.04 3.63 -0.20
C TYR A 110 12.61 3.34 0.25
N ALA A 111 12.31 2.11 0.68
CA ALA A 111 11.01 1.79 1.27
C ALA A 111 10.74 2.61 2.54
N ALA A 112 11.75 2.75 3.41
CA ALA A 112 11.66 3.58 4.62
C ALA A 112 11.49 5.07 4.31
N ALA A 113 12.16 5.59 3.28
CA ALA A 113 11.99 6.96 2.82
C ALA A 113 10.57 7.18 2.28
N GLY A 114 10.11 6.29 1.39
CA GLY A 114 8.75 6.32 0.86
C GLY A 114 7.70 6.30 1.97
N ALA A 115 7.86 5.44 2.98
CA ALA A 115 6.98 5.39 4.14
C ALA A 115 6.84 6.74 4.85
N ARG A 116 7.97 7.38 5.20
CA ARG A 116 7.97 8.70 5.86
C ARG A 116 7.32 9.78 5.00
N GLU A 117 7.64 9.79 3.72
CA GLU A 117 7.06 10.73 2.75
C GLU A 117 5.55 10.51 2.54
N GLY A 118 5.09 9.26 2.58
CA GLY A 118 3.69 8.89 2.46
C GLY A 118 2.87 9.37 3.65
N VAL A 119 3.40 9.21 4.88
CA VAL A 119 2.78 9.77 6.09
C VAL A 119 2.72 11.29 6.02
N ALA A 120 3.81 11.95 5.61
CA ALA A 120 3.85 13.40 5.46
C ALA A 120 2.83 13.90 4.42
N PHE A 121 2.72 13.19 3.28
CA PHE A 121 1.72 13.46 2.25
C PHE A 121 0.30 13.35 2.83
N ALA A 122 -0.02 12.25 3.51
CA ALA A 122 -1.35 12.06 4.07
C ALA A 122 -1.71 13.14 5.09
N ARG A 123 -0.77 13.55 5.95
CA ARG A 123 -0.98 14.65 6.92
C ARG A 123 -1.21 16.00 6.23
N ALA A 124 -0.46 16.31 5.18
CA ALA A 124 -0.60 17.56 4.44
C ALA A 124 -1.94 17.66 3.68
N PHE A 125 -2.50 16.52 3.26
CA PHE A 125 -3.69 16.47 2.41
C PHE A 125 -4.89 15.78 3.07
N ALA A 126 -4.87 15.55 4.39
CA ALA A 126 -5.93 14.86 5.13
C ALA A 126 -7.33 15.48 4.94
N ARG A 127 -7.40 16.77 4.60
CA ARG A 127 -8.64 17.54 4.40
C ARG A 127 -8.92 17.91 2.95
N THR A 128 -8.12 17.44 1.99
CA THR A 128 -8.26 17.77 0.56
C THR A 128 -8.74 16.55 -0.22
N SER A 129 -10.00 16.58 -0.67
CA SER A 129 -10.56 15.56 -1.56
C SER A 129 -9.79 15.49 -2.89
N GLY A 130 -9.70 14.29 -3.48
CA GLY A 130 -9.09 14.05 -4.80
C GLY A 130 -7.56 13.95 -4.86
N ARG A 131 -6.82 14.43 -3.85
CA ARG A 131 -5.34 14.33 -3.86
C ARG A 131 -4.82 12.89 -3.75
N PHE A 132 -5.58 12.00 -3.13
CA PHE A 132 -5.23 10.59 -3.01
C PHE A 132 -5.37 9.81 -4.32
N ASP A 133 -6.05 10.35 -5.34
CA ASP A 133 -6.15 9.74 -6.67
C ASP A 133 -4.77 9.64 -7.32
N HIS A 134 -3.87 10.59 -7.01
CA HIS A 134 -2.48 10.56 -7.44
C HIS A 134 -1.70 9.35 -6.94
N LEU A 135 -2.13 8.69 -5.85
CA LEU A 135 -1.50 7.44 -5.43
C LEU A 135 -1.63 6.36 -6.51
N ASN A 136 -2.66 6.43 -7.36
CA ASN A 136 -2.88 5.51 -8.48
C ASN A 136 -2.26 5.99 -9.80
N ASP A 137 -1.69 7.19 -9.87
CA ASP A 137 -1.06 7.74 -11.07
C ASP A 137 0.45 7.39 -11.12
N PRO A 138 0.89 6.50 -12.04
CA PRO A 138 2.28 6.11 -12.13
C PRO A 138 3.19 7.24 -12.59
N THR A 139 2.70 8.18 -13.42
CA THR A 139 3.47 9.32 -13.91
C THR A 139 3.75 10.28 -12.76
N TRP A 140 2.71 10.59 -11.97
CA TRP A 140 2.86 11.44 -10.78
C TRP A 140 3.82 10.83 -9.76
N LEU A 141 3.72 9.52 -9.50
CA LEU A 141 4.61 8.82 -8.58
C LEU A 141 6.07 8.87 -9.04
N ARG A 142 6.34 8.66 -10.33
CA ARG A 142 7.70 8.75 -10.88
C ARG A 142 8.25 10.16 -10.79
N ALA A 143 7.46 11.17 -11.15
CA ALA A 143 7.87 12.57 -11.05
C ALA A 143 8.19 12.98 -9.61
N ARG A 144 7.35 12.55 -8.65
CA ARG A 144 7.58 12.77 -7.21
C ARG A 144 8.87 12.10 -6.73
N PHE A 145 9.08 10.85 -7.13
CA PHE A 145 10.29 10.12 -6.76
C PHE A 145 11.54 10.79 -7.32
N ALA A 146 11.54 11.14 -8.61
CA ALA A 146 12.66 11.83 -9.26
C ALA A 146 12.98 13.18 -8.59
N ALA A 147 11.95 13.96 -8.22
CA ALA A 147 12.15 15.23 -7.54
C ALA A 147 12.77 15.09 -6.14
N ALA A 148 12.50 13.99 -5.43
CA ALA A 148 12.99 13.76 -4.07
C ALA A 148 14.31 12.96 -4.01
N HIS A 149 14.56 12.07 -4.99
CA HIS A 149 15.66 11.08 -4.97
C HIS A 149 16.60 11.15 -6.19
N GLY A 150 16.31 12.02 -7.17
CA GLY A 150 17.09 12.21 -8.39
C GLY A 150 16.75 11.23 -9.53
N ASP A 151 17.02 11.63 -10.77
CA ASP A 151 16.65 10.87 -11.98
C ASP A 151 17.40 9.53 -12.12
N GLN A 152 18.60 9.40 -11.55
CA GLN A 152 19.39 8.17 -11.66
C GLN A 152 18.75 6.97 -10.93
N ALA A 153 17.79 7.21 -10.04
CA ALA A 153 17.07 6.16 -9.33
C ALA A 153 15.83 5.64 -10.09
N VAL A 154 15.43 6.29 -11.20
CA VAL A 154 14.22 5.96 -11.97
C VAL A 154 14.48 4.83 -12.99
N ALA A 155 15.74 4.63 -13.38
CA ALA A 155 16.15 3.74 -14.48
C ALA A 155 16.43 2.28 -14.07
N GLY A 156 16.13 1.90 -12.83
CA GLY A 156 16.28 0.53 -12.31
C GLY A 156 14.98 -0.28 -12.36
#